data_AF-A0A9D5JM53-F1
#
_entry.id   AF-A0A9D5JM53-F1
#
_cell.length_a   1.000
_cell.length_b   1.000
_cell.length_c   1.000
_cell.angle_alpha   90.00
_cell.angle_beta   90.00
_cell.angle_gamma   90.00
#
_symmetry.space_group_name_H-M   'P 1'
#
loop_
_entity.id
_entity.type
_entity.pdbx_description
1 polymer ?
#
loop_
_entity_poly.entity_id
_entity_poly.type
_entity_poly.pdbx_seq_one_letter_code
_entity_poly.pdbx_strand_id
1 'polypeptide(L)'
;MGDGYLLVATGDRAVEVSGKLQDHDTVQIRTGSEGEEMPTYAVNGGPMLLSGGAKVNTADREGWLLGADMSSGQADAVHRWFNVRNPRTAAGITGDGRLLLVTVDGRQPSHSVGATIRELRSLMQSIGATDAINLDGGGSTTMVVGEAVVNRPSDPTGPRPVADALLVLPPTH
;
A
#
# COMPACT_ATOMS: atom_id res chain seq x y z
N MET A 1 28.60 14.64 -1.87
CA MET A 1 28.17 13.29 -1.45
C MET A 1 28.82 12.31 -2.41
N GLY A 2 29.39 11.21 -1.92
CA GLY A 2 30.03 10.21 -2.78
C GLY A 2 28.99 9.26 -3.37
N ASP A 3 29.23 8.81 -4.60
CA ASP A 3 28.38 7.84 -5.30
C ASP A 3 28.61 6.44 -4.68
N GLY A 4 27.81 6.09 -3.69
CA GLY A 4 27.97 4.84 -2.95
C GLY A 4 26.69 4.41 -2.22
N TYR A 5 26.71 3.17 -1.76
CA TYR A 5 25.60 2.54 -1.02
C TYR A 5 26.09 2.07 0.35
N LEU A 6 25.17 2.01 1.33
CA LEU A 6 25.39 1.31 2.58
C LEU A 6 24.74 -0.07 2.50
N LEU A 7 25.52 -1.14 2.60
CA LEU A 7 25.01 -2.50 2.74
C LEU A 7 24.77 -2.80 4.23
N VAL A 8 23.52 -3.02 4.61
CA VAL A 8 23.14 -3.39 5.99
C VAL A 8 22.74 -4.86 6.01
N ALA A 9 23.35 -5.64 6.89
CA ALA A 9 23.02 -7.04 7.14
C ALA A 9 22.78 -7.29 8.63
N THR A 10 21.81 -8.14 8.97
CA THR A 10 21.39 -8.42 10.35
C THR A 10 21.30 -9.92 10.61
N GLY A 11 21.43 -10.33 11.88
CA GLY A 11 21.38 -11.75 12.27
C GLY A 11 22.51 -12.57 11.62
N ASP A 12 22.21 -13.82 11.24
CA ASP A 12 23.19 -14.73 10.63
C ASP A 12 23.79 -14.19 9.32
N ARG A 13 23.05 -13.34 8.61
CA ARG A 13 23.54 -12.68 7.37
C ARG A 13 24.65 -11.67 7.65
N ALA A 14 24.69 -11.06 8.83
CA ALA A 14 25.79 -10.16 9.21
C ALA A 14 27.12 -10.94 9.30
N VAL A 15 27.07 -12.17 9.84
CA VAL A 15 28.24 -13.07 9.93
C VAL A 15 28.66 -13.52 8.53
N GLU A 16 27.72 -13.87 7.67
CA GLU A 16 27.99 -14.24 6.28
C GLU A 16 28.67 -13.10 5.50
N VAL A 17 28.14 -11.89 5.59
CA VAL A 17 28.67 -10.71 4.86
C VAL A 17 30.06 -10.34 5.39
N SER A 18 30.25 -10.26 6.71
CA SER A 18 31.54 -9.93 7.31
C SER A 18 32.62 -11.00 7.11
N GLY A 19 32.23 -12.26 6.89
CA GLY A 19 33.16 -13.33 6.54
C GLY A 19 33.53 -13.38 5.04
N LYS A 20 32.77 -12.72 4.17
CA LYS A 20 32.93 -12.78 2.70
C LYS A 20 33.48 -11.49 2.08
N LEU A 21 33.28 -10.35 2.73
CA LEU A 21 33.71 -9.04 2.22
C LEU A 21 34.86 -8.49 3.06
N GLN A 22 35.89 -8.01 2.38
CA GLN A 22 37.03 -7.29 2.94
C GLN A 22 37.05 -5.85 2.42
N ASP A 23 37.89 -5.02 3.02
CA ASP A 23 38.13 -3.66 2.53
C ASP A 23 38.63 -3.71 1.08
N HIS A 24 38.15 -2.78 0.25
CA HIS A 24 38.40 -2.70 -1.19
C HIS A 24 37.84 -3.83 -2.08
N ASP A 25 37.03 -4.75 -1.55
CA ASP A 25 36.33 -5.72 -2.40
C ASP A 25 35.33 -5.05 -3.34
N THR A 26 35.20 -5.60 -4.55
CA THR A 26 34.21 -5.14 -5.53
C THR A 26 32.88 -5.85 -5.29
N VAL A 27 31.84 -5.08 -4.96
CA VAL A 27 30.46 -5.57 -4.82
C VAL A 27 29.65 -5.18 -6.05
N GLN A 28 29.09 -6.19 -6.74
CA GLN A 28 28.11 -5.96 -7.81
C GLN A 28 26.69 -6.11 -7.26
N ILE A 29 25.91 -5.03 -7.31
CA ILE A 29 24.48 -5.04 -6.97
C ILE A 29 23.69 -5.25 -8.26
N ARG A 30 22.86 -6.29 -8.30
CA ARG A 30 21.92 -6.55 -9.39
C ARG A 30 20.50 -6.50 -8.85
N THR A 31 19.64 -5.72 -9.49
CA THR A 31 18.23 -5.59 -9.15
C THR A 31 17.37 -6.24 -10.23
N GLY A 32 16.22 -6.78 -9.84
CA GLY A 32 15.25 -7.38 -10.75
C GLY A 32 13.96 -7.75 -10.03
N SER A 33 12.92 -8.06 -10.79
CA SER A 33 11.64 -8.61 -10.33
C SER A 33 11.54 -10.09 -10.69
N GLU A 34 10.91 -10.88 -9.82
CA GLU A 34 10.55 -12.26 -10.17
C GLU A 34 9.26 -12.26 -10.98
N GLY A 35 9.26 -12.95 -12.13
CA GLY A 35 8.03 -13.29 -12.87
C GLY A 35 7.42 -12.17 -13.75
N GLU A 36 7.88 -10.92 -13.65
CA GLU A 36 7.39 -9.81 -14.46
C GLU A 36 8.53 -8.89 -14.93
N GLU A 37 8.30 -8.16 -16.03
CA GLU A 37 9.19 -7.10 -16.49
C GLU A 37 9.27 -5.98 -15.44
N MET A 38 10.47 -5.43 -15.22
CA MET A 38 10.68 -4.38 -14.22
C MET A 38 9.82 -3.15 -14.57
N PRO A 39 8.94 -2.69 -13.66
CA PRO A 39 8.08 -1.56 -13.94
C PRO A 39 8.90 -0.25 -13.95
N THR A 40 8.49 0.72 -14.76
CA THR A 40 9.05 2.08 -14.73
C THR A 40 8.75 2.79 -13.41
N TYR A 41 7.56 2.53 -12.84
CA TYR A 41 7.09 3.09 -11.57
C TYR A 41 6.39 2.01 -10.76
N ALA A 42 6.61 2.01 -9.46
CA ALA A 42 5.95 1.10 -8.54
C ALA A 42 5.55 1.83 -7.26
N VAL A 43 4.42 1.45 -6.69
CA VAL A 43 3.98 1.84 -5.35
C VAL A 43 3.57 0.59 -4.60
N ASN A 44 3.95 0.50 -3.32
CA ASN A 44 3.52 -0.62 -2.49
C ASN A 44 2.09 -0.40 -1.99
N GLY A 45 1.37 -1.51 -1.81
CA GLY A 45 0.04 -1.51 -1.22
C GLY A 45 -0.31 -2.89 -0.69
N GLY A 46 -1.56 -3.04 -0.28
CA GLY A 46 -2.17 -4.29 0.09
C GLY A 46 -3.29 -4.12 1.13
N PRO A 47 -4.15 -5.14 1.28
CA PRO A 47 -4.12 -6.36 0.50
C PRO A 47 -4.66 -6.20 -0.92
N MET A 48 -4.39 -7.17 -1.80
CA MET A 48 -5.14 -7.29 -3.05
C MET A 48 -6.64 -7.49 -2.75
N LEU A 49 -7.46 -6.73 -3.47
CA LEU A 49 -8.91 -6.72 -3.33
C LEU A 49 -9.54 -7.61 -4.40
N LEU A 50 -9.16 -7.39 -5.66
CA LEU A 50 -9.69 -8.08 -6.83
C LEU A 50 -8.54 -8.54 -7.74
N SER A 51 -8.74 -9.68 -8.40
CA SER A 51 -7.87 -10.15 -9.48
C SER A 51 -8.73 -10.80 -10.56
N GLY A 52 -8.57 -10.38 -11.81
CA GLY A 52 -9.32 -10.92 -12.95
C GLY A 52 -10.85 -10.82 -12.78
N GLY A 53 -11.34 -9.79 -12.08
CA GLY A 53 -12.76 -9.57 -11.75
C GLY A 53 -13.27 -10.35 -10.54
N ALA A 54 -12.47 -11.26 -9.98
CA ALA A 54 -12.83 -12.06 -8.82
C ALA A 54 -12.37 -11.40 -7.51
N LYS A 55 -13.19 -11.56 -6.46
CA LYS A 55 -12.81 -11.18 -5.08
C LYS A 55 -11.71 -12.11 -4.58
N VAL A 56 -10.57 -11.56 -4.18
CA VAL A 56 -9.45 -12.35 -3.62
C VAL A 56 -9.28 -12.09 -2.12
N ASN A 57 -8.80 -13.11 -1.41
CA ASN A 57 -8.45 -13.03 0.01
C ASN A 57 -6.98 -13.41 0.20
N THR A 58 -6.10 -12.48 -0.17
CA THR A 58 -4.65 -12.68 -0.11
C THR A 58 -4.03 -12.14 1.17
N ALA A 59 -4.83 -11.48 2.02
CA ALA A 59 -4.36 -10.77 3.21
C ALA A 59 -3.47 -11.63 4.13
N ASP A 60 -3.77 -12.91 4.30
CA ASP A 60 -2.92 -13.82 5.09
C ASP A 60 -1.58 -14.10 4.38
N ARG A 61 -1.63 -14.48 3.10
CA ARG A 61 -0.44 -14.78 2.28
C ARG A 61 0.46 -13.57 2.08
N GLU A 62 -0.12 -12.38 2.04
CA GLU A 62 0.57 -11.09 1.92
C GLU A 62 1.04 -10.55 3.28
N GLY A 63 0.87 -11.31 4.37
CA GLY A 63 1.37 -10.96 5.70
C GLY A 63 0.53 -9.93 6.47
N TRP A 64 -0.64 -9.53 5.97
CA TRP A 64 -1.54 -8.57 6.65
C TRP A 64 -2.29 -9.16 7.85
N LEU A 65 -2.43 -10.49 7.91
CA LEU A 65 -3.07 -11.17 9.04
C LEU A 65 -2.05 -11.79 10.01
N LEU A 66 -0.75 -11.58 9.74
CA LEU A 66 0.42 -11.88 10.58
C LEU A 66 0.40 -13.22 11.32
N GLY A 67 -0.23 -14.30 10.83
CA GLY A 67 -0.23 -15.61 11.51
C GLY A 67 -0.37 -15.52 13.04
N ALA A 68 -1.20 -14.57 13.51
CA ALA A 68 -0.89 -13.82 14.74
C ALA A 68 -0.71 -14.75 15.94
N ASP A 69 0.43 -14.61 16.61
CA ASP A 69 0.51 -14.93 18.03
C ASP A 69 -0.50 -14.04 18.75
N MET A 70 -1.67 -14.63 19.01
CA MET A 70 -2.83 -14.02 19.65
C MET A 70 -2.54 -13.50 21.08
N SER A 71 -1.36 -13.78 21.63
CA SER A 71 -0.91 -13.24 22.92
C SER A 71 -0.29 -11.84 22.82
N SER A 72 0.09 -11.40 21.62
CA SER A 72 0.63 -10.06 21.37
C SER A 72 -0.49 -9.10 20.96
N GLY A 73 -0.46 -7.84 21.40
CA GLY A 73 -1.43 -6.79 21.00
C GLY A 73 -1.52 -6.52 19.49
N GLN A 74 -0.74 -7.24 18.66
CA GLN A 74 -0.83 -7.22 17.21
C GLN A 74 -2.15 -7.80 16.69
N ALA A 75 -2.75 -8.78 17.37
CA ALA A 75 -4.03 -9.36 16.93
C ALA A 75 -5.17 -8.32 16.94
N ASP A 76 -5.22 -7.44 17.95
CA ASP A 76 -6.18 -6.34 18.01
C ASP A 76 -5.90 -5.29 16.92
N ALA A 77 -4.63 -4.92 16.71
CA ALA A 77 -4.26 -3.95 15.68
C ALA A 77 -4.64 -4.46 14.27
N VAL A 78 -4.34 -5.72 13.95
CA VAL A 78 -4.72 -6.38 12.70
C VAL A 78 -6.25 -6.43 12.58
N HIS A 79 -6.95 -6.81 13.65
CA HIS A 79 -8.41 -6.85 13.64
C HIS A 79 -9.02 -5.47 13.36
N ARG A 80 -8.56 -4.43 14.07
CA ARG A 80 -9.04 -3.05 13.91
C ARG A 80 -8.67 -2.46 12.56
N TRP A 81 -7.55 -2.87 11.98
CA TRP A 81 -7.17 -2.42 10.64
C TRP A 81 -7.97 -3.13 9.55
N PHE A 82 -8.21 -4.43 9.66
CA PHE A 82 -8.82 -5.24 8.60
C PHE A 82 -10.35 -5.29 8.66
N ASN A 83 -10.89 -5.59 9.84
CA ASN A 83 -12.30 -5.92 10.07
C ASN A 83 -13.15 -4.73 10.53
N VAL A 84 -12.53 -3.65 11.00
CA VAL A 84 -13.24 -2.43 11.39
C VAL A 84 -13.19 -1.40 10.27
N ARG A 85 -14.23 -0.57 10.20
CA ARG A 85 -14.34 0.50 9.22
C ARG A 85 -13.31 1.59 9.49
N ASN A 86 -12.54 1.91 8.46
CA ASN A 86 -11.55 2.97 8.48
C ASN A 86 -11.67 3.79 7.20
N PRO A 87 -11.12 5.02 7.15
CA PRO A 87 -10.82 5.66 5.89
C PRO A 87 -9.92 4.76 5.05
N ARG A 88 -10.16 4.71 3.74
CA ARG A 88 -9.43 3.83 2.81
C ARG A 88 -9.00 4.58 1.58
N THR A 89 -7.87 4.15 1.03
CA THR A 89 -7.41 4.51 -0.31
C THR A 89 -7.27 3.22 -1.10
N ALA A 90 -7.68 3.22 -2.37
CA ALA A 90 -7.53 2.07 -3.26
C ALA A 90 -7.19 2.52 -4.67
N ALA A 91 -6.49 1.65 -5.39
CA ALA A 91 -6.27 1.76 -6.82
C ALA A 91 -6.82 0.52 -7.52
N GLY A 92 -7.30 0.68 -8.74
CA GLY A 92 -7.71 -0.45 -9.56
C GLY A 92 -7.76 -0.09 -11.03
N ILE A 93 -7.90 -1.11 -11.86
CA ILE A 93 -8.10 -0.98 -13.30
C ILE A 93 -9.40 -1.66 -13.69
N THR A 94 -10.09 -1.05 -14.64
CA THR A 94 -11.28 -1.62 -15.27
C THR A 94 -10.88 -2.56 -16.42
N GLY A 95 -11.81 -3.40 -16.88
CA GLY A 95 -11.54 -4.31 -18.01
C GLY A 95 -11.22 -3.60 -19.33
N ASP A 96 -11.60 -2.33 -19.47
CA ASP A 96 -11.25 -1.46 -20.60
C ASP A 96 -9.99 -0.61 -20.35
N GLY A 97 -9.25 -0.87 -19.27
CA GLY A 97 -7.95 -0.27 -18.98
C GLY A 97 -8.00 1.11 -18.33
N ARG A 98 -9.17 1.61 -17.90
CA ARG A 98 -9.24 2.86 -17.13
C ARG A 98 -8.75 2.66 -15.71
N LEU A 99 -7.90 3.58 -15.25
CA LEU A 99 -7.44 3.68 -13.87
C LEU A 99 -8.55 4.24 -12.97
N LEU A 100 -8.72 3.62 -11.81
CA LEU A 100 -9.59 4.04 -10.73
C LEU A 100 -8.72 4.37 -9.52
N LEU A 101 -8.79 5.62 -9.04
CA LEU A 101 -8.22 6.05 -7.77
C LEU A 101 -9.38 6.41 -6.85
N VAL A 102 -9.45 5.75 -5.68
CA VAL A 102 -10.61 5.81 -4.81
C VAL A 102 -10.19 6.14 -3.40
N THR A 103 -10.85 7.13 -2.80
CA THR A 103 -10.80 7.40 -1.36
C THR A 103 -12.17 7.19 -0.73
N VAL A 104 -12.19 6.59 0.46
CA VAL A 104 -13.37 6.48 1.32
C VAL A 104 -13.06 7.21 2.61
N ASP A 105 -13.80 8.27 2.92
CA ASP A 105 -13.70 8.96 4.20
C ASP A 105 -14.10 8.03 5.36
N GLY A 106 -13.64 8.28 6.58
CA GLY A 106 -14.03 7.47 7.74
C GLY A 106 -13.74 8.12 9.08
N ARG A 107 -14.08 7.39 10.16
CA ARG A 107 -13.95 7.82 11.58
C ARG A 107 -14.74 9.08 11.93
N GLN A 108 -15.76 9.43 11.15
CA GLN A 108 -16.56 10.63 11.31
C GLN A 108 -18.04 10.25 11.33
N PRO A 109 -18.60 9.88 12.50
CA PRO A 109 -19.93 9.25 12.58
C PRO A 109 -21.08 10.02 11.90
N SER A 110 -21.00 11.35 11.83
CA SER A 110 -22.00 12.21 11.18
C SER A 110 -21.79 12.43 9.67
N HIS A 111 -20.69 11.94 9.10
CA HIS A 111 -20.30 12.13 7.69
C HIS A 111 -20.01 10.80 7.00
N SER A 112 -18.99 10.08 7.47
CA SER A 112 -18.64 8.76 6.99
C SER A 112 -18.01 7.91 8.08
N VAL A 113 -18.49 6.66 8.19
CA VAL A 113 -17.94 5.67 9.12
C VAL A 113 -16.73 4.92 8.55
N GLY A 114 -16.45 5.04 7.25
CA GLY A 114 -15.38 4.31 6.56
C GLY A 114 -15.82 2.98 5.98
N ALA A 115 -14.85 2.17 5.57
CA ALA A 115 -15.06 0.83 5.03
C ALA A 115 -14.12 -0.19 5.67
N THR A 116 -14.64 -1.40 5.90
CA THR A 116 -13.81 -2.60 6.10
C THR A 116 -13.12 -2.97 4.79
N ILE A 117 -12.09 -3.83 4.84
CA ILE A 117 -11.45 -4.33 3.60
C ILE A 117 -12.47 -5.08 2.71
N ARG A 118 -13.43 -5.79 3.30
CA ARG A 118 -14.48 -6.52 2.56
C ARG A 118 -15.47 -5.58 1.86
N GLU A 119 -15.82 -4.48 2.52
CA GLU A 119 -16.67 -3.43 1.94
C GLU A 119 -15.94 -2.69 0.83
N LEU A 120 -14.68 -2.29 1.05
CA LEU A 120 -13.84 -1.66 0.03
C LEU A 120 -13.69 -2.55 -1.22
N ARG A 121 -13.45 -3.85 -1.03
CA ARG A 121 -13.41 -4.83 -2.11
C ARG A 121 -14.72 -4.83 -2.92
N SER A 122 -15.85 -4.83 -2.23
CA SER A 122 -17.16 -4.86 -2.89
C SER A 122 -17.45 -3.54 -3.60
N LEU A 123 -17.01 -2.41 -3.05
CA LEU A 123 -17.08 -1.10 -3.69
C LEU A 123 -16.27 -1.08 -4.98
N MET A 124 -15.00 -1.48 -4.95
CA MET A 124 -14.13 -1.52 -6.14
C MET A 124 -14.75 -2.38 -7.25
N GLN A 125 -15.32 -3.54 -6.88
CA GLN A 125 -16.00 -4.39 -7.85
C GLN A 125 -17.25 -3.73 -8.43
N SER A 126 -18.06 -3.05 -7.60
CA SER A 126 -19.28 -2.39 -8.06
C SER A 126 -19.04 -1.22 -9.01
N ILE A 127 -17.87 -0.58 -8.94
CA ILE A 127 -17.49 0.51 -9.84
C ILE A 127 -16.71 0.00 -11.07
N GLY A 128 -16.63 -1.33 -11.26
CA GLY A 128 -16.13 -1.96 -12.48
C GLY A 128 -14.63 -2.31 -12.48
N ALA A 129 -13.95 -2.27 -11.32
CA ALA A 129 -12.57 -2.73 -11.26
C ALA A 129 -12.50 -4.25 -11.50
N THR A 130 -11.58 -4.69 -12.37
CA THR A 130 -11.21 -6.10 -12.56
C THR A 130 -10.08 -6.49 -11.63
N ASP A 131 -9.10 -5.61 -11.50
CA ASP A 131 -7.95 -5.78 -10.61
C ASP A 131 -7.88 -4.56 -9.70
N ALA A 132 -7.72 -4.79 -8.40
CA ALA A 132 -7.73 -3.71 -7.42
C ALA A 132 -6.89 -4.07 -6.20
N ILE A 133 -6.23 -3.07 -5.64
CA ILE A 133 -5.39 -3.16 -4.45
C ILE A 133 -5.76 -2.05 -3.46
N ASN A 134 -5.75 -2.38 -2.16
CA ASN A 134 -5.82 -1.36 -1.12
C ASN A 134 -4.48 -0.62 -1.01
N LEU A 135 -4.50 0.68 -0.71
CA LEU A 135 -3.32 1.49 -0.40
C LEU A 135 -3.34 1.93 1.06
N ASP A 136 -2.38 2.74 1.49
CA ASP A 136 -2.39 3.27 2.86
C ASP A 136 -3.69 4.03 3.16
N GLY A 137 -4.18 3.85 4.37
CA GLY A 137 -5.51 4.27 4.82
C GLY A 137 -5.48 5.09 6.10
N GLY A 138 -6.65 5.19 6.75
CA GLY A 138 -6.75 5.94 8.01
C GLY A 138 -6.47 7.43 7.81
N GLY A 139 -5.65 8.01 8.68
CA GLY A 139 -5.32 9.44 8.61
C GLY A 139 -4.57 9.85 7.35
N SER A 140 -3.95 8.88 6.67
CA SER A 140 -3.23 9.08 5.41
C SER A 140 -4.16 9.26 4.20
N THR A 141 -5.43 8.82 4.28
CA THR A 141 -6.37 8.93 3.14
C THR A 141 -6.67 10.38 2.81
N THR A 142 -6.05 10.86 1.72
CA THR A 142 -6.22 12.20 1.18
C THR A 142 -6.22 12.15 -0.35
N MET A 143 -7.19 12.81 -0.98
CA MET A 143 -7.23 13.05 -2.42
C MET A 143 -7.26 14.55 -2.67
N VAL A 144 -6.40 15.00 -3.58
CA VAL A 144 -6.33 16.38 -4.05
C VAL A 144 -6.69 16.40 -5.53
N VAL A 145 -7.60 17.28 -5.93
CA VAL A 145 -7.95 17.53 -7.34
C VAL A 145 -7.75 19.01 -7.62
N GLY A 146 -6.86 19.32 -8.56
CA GLY A 146 -6.34 20.67 -8.71
C GLY A 146 -5.57 21.09 -7.46
N GLU A 147 -6.04 22.15 -6.79
CA GLU A 147 -5.44 22.67 -5.56
C GLU A 147 -6.28 22.38 -4.31
N ALA A 148 -7.37 21.60 -4.45
CA ALA A 148 -8.33 21.37 -3.38
C ALA A 148 -8.31 19.92 -2.89
N VAL A 149 -8.28 19.74 -1.57
CA VAL A 149 -8.60 18.46 -0.94
C VAL A 149 -10.09 18.19 -1.17
N VAL A 150 -10.41 17.05 -1.79
CA VAL A 150 -11.80 16.71 -2.19
C VAL A 150 -12.47 15.69 -1.28
N ASN A 151 -11.71 15.08 -0.36
CA ASN A 151 -12.23 14.21 0.68
C ASN A 151 -12.09 14.87 2.07
N ARG A 152 -12.55 14.22 3.14
CA ARG A 152 -12.44 14.74 4.51
C ARG A 152 -11.47 13.90 5.35
N PRO A 153 -10.18 14.31 5.45
CA PRO A 153 -9.18 13.63 6.26
C PRO A 153 -9.65 13.35 7.69
N SER A 154 -9.28 12.18 8.23
CA SER A 154 -9.81 11.75 9.53
C SER A 154 -9.03 12.28 10.73
N ASP A 155 -7.80 12.74 10.53
CA ASP A 155 -6.96 13.22 11.63
C ASP A 155 -7.43 14.62 12.07
N PRO A 156 -7.47 14.91 13.39
CA PRO A 156 -7.95 16.20 13.89
C PRO A 156 -7.17 17.42 13.38
N THR A 157 -5.92 17.21 12.95
CA THR A 157 -5.01 18.24 12.45
C THR A 157 -5.08 18.45 10.93
N GLY A 158 -5.98 17.75 10.22
CA GLY A 158 -6.10 17.81 8.76
C GLY A 158 -5.34 16.68 8.05
N PRO A 159 -4.97 16.86 6.76
CA PRO A 159 -4.19 15.87 6.00
C PRO A 159 -2.90 15.49 6.71
N ARG A 160 -2.63 14.20 6.83
CA ARG A 160 -1.40 13.67 7.42
C ARG A 160 -0.24 13.75 6.42
N PRO A 161 0.98 14.16 6.82
CA PRO A 161 2.17 13.96 6.01
C PRO A 161 2.40 12.47 5.70
N VAL A 162 2.58 12.15 4.42
CA VAL A 162 2.85 10.79 3.93
C VAL A 162 4.22 10.74 3.26
N ALA A 163 4.82 9.55 3.21
CA ALA A 163 6.13 9.35 2.58
C ALA A 163 6.05 9.44 1.05
N ASP A 164 4.98 8.89 0.47
CA ASP A 164 4.82 8.74 -0.98
C ASP A 164 3.37 9.05 -1.40
N ALA A 165 3.17 9.39 -2.67
CA ALA A 165 1.85 9.65 -3.26
C ALA A 165 1.79 9.19 -4.72
N LEU A 166 0.57 8.88 -5.20
CA LEU A 166 0.28 8.68 -6.62
C LEU A 166 -0.14 10.02 -7.25
N LEU A 167 0.62 10.47 -8.26
CA LEU A 167 0.32 11.70 -9.00
C LEU A 167 -0.13 11.36 -10.42
N VAL A 168 -1.23 11.98 -10.84
CA VAL A 168 -1.66 12.01 -12.24
C VAL A 168 -1.15 13.31 -12.84
N LEU A 169 -0.09 13.23 -13.64
CA LEU A 169 0.53 14.38 -14.26
C LEU A 169 -0.14 14.69 -15.61
N PRO A 170 -0.25 15.97 -16.01
CA PRO A 170 -0.67 16.30 -17.36
C PRO A 170 0.33 15.74 -18.38
N PRO A 171 -0.08 15.52 -19.63
CA PRO A 171 0.83 15.11 -20.69
C PRO A 171 2.00 16.08 -20.78
N THR A 172 3.22 15.56 -20.79
CA THR A 172 4.40 16.36 -21.17
C THR A 172 4.35 16.57 -22.67
N HIS A 173 4.20 17.83 -23.10
CA HIS A 173 4.35 18.23 -24.51
C HIS A 173 5.79 18.18 -24.96
#